data_AF-A0A1V5N6H0-F1
#
_entry.id   AF-A0A1V5N6H0-F1
#
_cell.length_a   1.000
_cell.length_b   1.000
_cell.length_c   1.000
_cell.angle_alpha   90.00
_cell.angle_beta   90.00
_cell.angle_gamma   90.00
#
_symmetry.space_group_name_H-M   'P 1'
#
loop_
_entity.id
_entity.type
_entity.pdbx_description
1 polymer ?
#
loop_
_entity_poly.entity_id
_entity_poly.type
_entity_poly.pdbx_seq_one_letter_code
_entity_poly.pdbx_strand_id
1 'polypeptide(L)'
;MKKIVLIILVILLLAHVLALAGLLGYGLATGRLGSEQRAQYLAIWRGEKLAPPVEEVKVEEEPETPQQASARIAASEIQREVQSGEMERQAELLRNMQDTIQVAKSKLEKDLKELETEKQQFSRKVSQQEEAAKDEGFQKALKNYILMKPKYAKEDFMKMEETEAVRYLAAMKPDVATRIFNQFKTAEEQEKRRQLMKLLEEYKVLSLNDAVQAGS
;
A
#
# COMPACT_ATOMS: atom_id res chain seq x y z
N MET A 1 0.40 29.46 8.18
CA MET A 1 1.65 29.20 7.43
C MET A 1 2.90 29.21 8.29
N LYS A 2 3.22 30.27 9.05
CA LYS A 2 4.43 30.34 9.91
C LYS A 2 4.61 29.17 10.90
N LYS A 3 3.52 28.70 11.54
CA LYS A 3 3.56 27.57 12.48
C LYS A 3 3.93 26.23 11.81
N ILE A 4 3.46 26.01 10.57
CA ILE A 4 3.75 24.78 9.81
C ILE A 4 5.23 24.75 9.39
N VAL A 5 5.79 25.89 8.97
CA VAL A 5 7.22 26.01 8.62
C VAL A 5 8.11 25.74 9.83
N LEU A 6 7.74 26.23 11.02
CA LEU A 6 8.52 26.02 12.25
C LEU A 6 8.50 24.53 12.68
N ILE A 7 7.36 23.85 12.55
CA ILE A 7 7.25 22.41 12.85
C ILE A 7 8.13 21.58 11.90
N ILE A 8 8.12 21.88 10.60
CA ILE A 8 8.96 21.19 9.61
C ILE A 8 10.45 21.37 9.93
N LEU A 9 10.87 22.58 10.31
CA LEU A 9 12.27 22.87 10.64
C LEU A 9 12.73 22.12 11.90
N VAL A 10 11.87 22.01 12.91
CA VAL A 10 12.18 21.25 14.13
C VAL A 10 12.31 19.75 13.83
N ILE A 11 11.42 19.18 13.01
CA ILE A 11 11.50 17.78 12.61
C ILE A 11 12.80 17.50 11.83
N LEU A 12 13.17 18.40 10.92
CA LEU A 12 14.39 18.26 10.12
C LEU A 12 15.66 18.34 10.98
N LEU A 13 15.69 19.22 11.98
CA LEU A 13 16.80 19.32 12.93
C LEU A 13 16.89 18.07 13.80
N LEU A 14 15.75 17.55 14.28
CA LEU A 14 15.71 16.33 15.09
C LEU A 14 16.21 15.11 14.30
N ALA A 15 15.85 15.01 13.02
CA ALA A 15 16.34 13.95 12.13
C ALA A 15 17.86 14.01 11.95
N HIS A 16 18.45 15.20 11.84
CA HIS A 16 19.92 15.35 11.72
C HIS A 16 20.65 14.93 12.99
N VAL A 17 20.13 15.28 14.16
CA VAL A 17 20.73 14.87 15.45
C VAL A 17 20.69 13.35 15.59
N LEU A 18 19.56 12.72 15.23
CA LEU A 18 19.43 11.26 15.26
C LEU A 18 20.36 10.57 14.26
N ALA A 19 20.51 11.11 13.05
CA ALA A 19 21.44 10.58 12.06
C ALA A 19 22.90 10.65 12.52
N LEU A 20 23.32 11.78 13.10
CA LEU A 20 24.66 11.95 13.67
C LEU A 20 24.91 11.00 14.85
N ALA A 21 23.94 10.87 15.75
CA ALA A 21 24.05 9.95 16.88
C ALA A 21 24.13 8.48 16.43
N GLY A 22 23.32 8.10 15.43
CA GLY A 22 23.36 6.76 14.84
C GLY A 22 24.69 6.45 14.16
N LEU A 23 25.26 7.40 13.43
CA LEU A 23 26.54 7.24 12.74
C LEU A 23 27.70 7.11 13.73
N LEU A 24 27.70 7.90 14.80
CA LEU A 24 28.66 7.78 15.90
C LEU A 24 28.52 6.45 16.64
N GLY A 25 27.29 6.03 16.96
CA GLY A 25 27.02 4.75 17.61
C GLY A 25 27.47 3.56 16.76
N TYR A 26 27.22 3.60 15.45
CA TYR A 26 27.68 2.57 14.50
C TYR A 26 29.20 2.51 14.40
N GLY A 27 29.88 3.66 14.40
CA GLY A 27 31.35 3.73 14.41
C GLY A 27 31.98 3.15 15.68
N LEU A 28 31.33 3.33 16.84
CA LEU A 28 31.76 2.74 18.10
C LEU A 28 31.52 1.23 18.14
N ALA A 29 30.38 0.76 17.63
CA ALA A 29 30.00 -0.66 17.63
C ALA A 29 30.83 -1.50 16.65
N THR A 30 31.23 -0.95 15.50
CA THR A 30 32.00 -1.67 14.48
C THR A 30 33.49 -1.77 14.77
N GLY A 31 33.97 -1.23 15.91
CA GLY A 31 35.39 -1.30 16.29
C GLY A 31 36.34 -0.54 15.37
N ARG A 32 35.81 0.21 14.39
CA ARG A 32 36.61 0.95 13.39
C ARG A 32 37.33 2.17 13.96
N LEU A 33 36.92 2.64 15.14
CA LEU A 33 37.67 3.62 15.93
C LEU A 33 38.68 2.89 16.82
N GLY A 34 39.88 2.65 16.28
CA GLY A 34 41.00 2.05 17.00
C GLY A 34 41.32 2.81 18.29
N SER A 35 41.83 2.09 19.29
CA SER A 35 42.18 2.64 20.61
C SER A 35 43.10 3.87 20.52
N GLU A 36 43.99 3.91 19.54
CA GLU A 36 44.88 5.04 19.25
C GLU A 36 44.13 6.29 18.76
N GLN A 37 43.16 6.14 17.86
CA GLN A 37 42.34 7.27 17.41
C GLN A 37 41.50 7.82 18.57
N ARG A 38 40.94 6.96 19.42
CA ARG A 38 40.22 7.39 20.63
C ARG A 38 41.13 8.14 21.59
N ALA A 39 42.37 7.68 21.77
CA ALA A 39 43.36 8.35 22.59
C ALA A 39 43.76 9.72 22.01
N GLN A 40 43.91 9.83 20.69
CA GLN A 40 44.18 11.11 20.02
C GLN A 40 43.01 12.09 20.13
N TYR A 41 41.76 11.64 19.94
CA TYR A 41 40.57 12.49 20.12
C TYR A 41 40.39 12.93 21.58
N LEU A 42 40.64 12.04 22.55
CA LEU A 42 40.62 12.39 23.97
C LEU A 42 41.77 13.34 24.36
N ALA A 43 42.96 13.18 23.77
CA ALA A 43 44.09 14.08 23.98
C ALA A 43 43.81 15.48 23.44
N ILE A 44 43.19 15.58 22.25
CA ILE A 44 42.73 16.86 21.68
C ILE A 44 41.68 17.51 22.60
N TRP A 45 40.73 16.73 23.14
CA TRP A 45 39.69 17.26 24.03
C TRP A 45 40.22 17.65 25.41
N ARG A 46 41.31 17.01 25.88
CA ARG A 46 42.03 17.36 27.12
C ARG A 46 43.10 18.44 26.94
N GLY A 47 43.33 18.92 25.70
CA GLY A 47 44.32 19.95 25.41
C GLY A 47 45.78 19.47 25.44
N GLU A 48 46.03 18.17 25.38
CA GLU A 48 47.38 17.60 25.27
C GLU A 48 47.86 17.61 23.82
N LYS A 49 49.09 18.09 23.58
CA LYS A 49 49.72 18.08 22.25
C LYS A 49 50.05 16.64 21.82
N LEU A 50 49.66 16.27 20.60
CA LEU A 50 49.90 14.97 19.97
C LEU A 50 51.39 14.57 20.04
N ALA A 51 51.66 13.34 20.50
CA ALA A 51 52.99 12.73 20.41
C ALA A 51 53.37 12.50 18.92
N PRO A 52 54.60 12.79 18.50
CA PRO A 52 55.01 12.61 17.11
C PRO A 52 55.05 11.11 16.73
N PRO A 53 54.78 10.78 15.45
CA PRO A 53 54.80 9.41 14.96
C PRO A 53 56.18 8.79 15.14
N VAL A 54 56.21 7.54 15.60
CA VAL A 54 57.44 6.74 15.78
C VAL A 54 58.09 6.53 14.41
N GLU A 55 59.36 6.95 14.27
CA GLU A 55 60.17 6.71 13.08
C GLU A 55 60.34 5.21 12.84
N GLU A 56 60.01 4.76 11.63
CA GLU A 56 60.20 3.39 11.18
C GLU A 56 61.69 3.03 11.13
N VAL A 57 62.10 2.08 11.98
CA VAL A 57 63.43 1.47 11.94
C VAL A 57 63.54 0.64 10.67
N LYS A 58 64.33 1.13 9.71
CA LYS A 58 64.70 0.40 8.49
C LYS A 58 65.60 -0.78 8.87
N VAL A 59 65.04 -1.99 8.88
CA VAL A 59 65.80 -3.23 9.03
C VAL A 59 66.49 -3.53 7.70
N GLU A 60 67.81 -3.66 7.73
CA GLU A 60 68.66 -4.01 6.59
C GLU A 60 68.55 -5.53 6.36
N GLU A 61 67.89 -5.95 5.27
CA GLU A 61 67.68 -7.37 4.95
C GLU A 61 68.96 -8.01 4.40
N GLU A 62 69.44 -9.08 5.06
CA GLU A 62 70.53 -9.94 4.58
C GLU A 62 70.17 -10.64 3.25
N PRO A 63 71.14 -10.88 2.35
CA PRO A 63 70.87 -11.47 1.04
C PRO A 63 70.42 -12.94 1.16
N GLU A 64 69.18 -13.23 0.75
CA GLU A 64 68.60 -14.57 0.76
C GLU A 64 69.38 -15.56 -0.13
N THR A 65 69.57 -16.79 0.36
CA THR A 65 70.19 -17.88 -0.41
C THR A 65 69.20 -18.47 -1.43
N PRO A 66 69.66 -19.03 -2.57
CA PRO A 66 68.78 -19.59 -3.61
C PRO A 66 67.78 -20.67 -3.14
N GLN A 67 68.11 -21.41 -2.08
CA GLN A 67 67.23 -22.42 -1.47
C GLN A 67 66.10 -21.79 -0.63
N GLN A 68 66.36 -20.64 0.01
CA GLN A 68 65.33 -19.89 0.74
C GLN A 68 64.35 -19.22 -0.22
N ALA A 69 64.85 -18.71 -1.35
CA ALA A 69 64.03 -18.14 -2.40
C ALA A 69 63.05 -19.17 -3.01
N SER A 70 63.50 -20.39 -3.29
CA SER A 70 62.62 -21.44 -3.84
C SER A 70 61.56 -21.92 -2.84
N ALA A 71 61.93 -22.10 -1.57
CA ALA A 71 60.99 -22.44 -0.51
C ALA A 71 59.93 -21.35 -0.30
N ARG A 72 60.33 -20.08 -0.39
CA ARG A 72 59.43 -18.91 -0.32
C ARG A 72 58.46 -18.87 -1.49
N ILE A 73 58.91 -19.18 -2.70
CA ILE A 73 58.06 -19.26 -3.89
C ILE A 73 57.01 -20.37 -3.72
N ALA A 74 57.42 -21.59 -3.36
CA ALA A 74 56.49 -22.70 -3.15
C ALA A 74 55.46 -22.42 -2.05
N ALA A 75 55.87 -21.80 -0.93
CA ALA A 75 54.94 -21.38 0.12
C ALA A 75 53.95 -20.31 -0.38
N SER A 76 54.42 -19.37 -1.22
CA SER A 76 53.56 -18.34 -1.79
C SER A 76 52.55 -18.89 -2.81
N GLU A 77 52.91 -19.95 -3.55
CA GLU A 77 52.00 -20.64 -4.48
C GLU A 77 50.89 -21.36 -3.72
N ILE A 78 51.24 -22.12 -2.67
CA ILE A 78 50.25 -22.78 -1.80
C ILE A 78 49.32 -21.73 -1.17
N GLN A 79 49.86 -20.60 -0.70
CA GLN A 79 49.03 -19.54 -0.12
C GLN A 79 48.07 -18.93 -1.15
N ARG A 80 48.50 -18.75 -2.40
CA ARG A 80 47.64 -18.26 -3.48
C ARG A 80 46.53 -19.26 -3.82
N GLU A 81 46.83 -20.56 -3.86
CA GLU A 81 45.84 -21.61 -4.10
C GLU A 81 44.79 -21.69 -2.99
N VAL A 82 45.21 -21.56 -1.73
CA VAL A 82 44.28 -21.50 -0.59
C VAL A 82 43.40 -20.25 -0.69
N GLN A 83 43.98 -19.08 -0.97
CA GLN A 83 43.23 -17.84 -1.10
C GLN A 83 42.25 -17.87 -2.29
N SER A 84 42.68 -18.38 -3.45
CA SER A 84 41.79 -18.49 -4.62
C SER A 84 40.64 -19.46 -4.36
N GLY A 85 40.91 -20.59 -3.70
CA GLY A 85 39.87 -21.54 -3.30
C GLY A 85 38.87 -20.97 -2.28
N GLU A 86 39.33 -20.13 -1.33
CA GLU A 86 38.43 -19.43 -0.41
C GLU A 86 37.56 -18.40 -1.14
N MET A 87 38.14 -17.63 -2.07
CA MET A 87 37.41 -16.66 -2.87
C MET A 87 36.37 -17.31 -3.77
N GLU A 88 36.69 -18.46 -4.37
CA GLU A 88 35.76 -19.24 -5.18
C GLU A 88 34.57 -19.72 -4.36
N ARG A 89 34.80 -20.30 -3.17
CA ARG A 89 33.71 -20.70 -2.25
C ARG A 89 32.83 -19.53 -1.83
N GLN A 90 33.43 -18.37 -1.56
CA GLN A 90 32.66 -17.16 -1.23
C GLN A 90 31.82 -16.68 -2.42
N ALA A 91 32.38 -16.72 -3.63
CA ALA A 91 31.66 -16.36 -4.85
C ALA A 91 30.47 -17.30 -5.12
N GLU A 92 30.66 -18.61 -4.95
CA GLU A 92 29.58 -19.61 -5.05
C GLU A 92 28.49 -19.37 -4.00
N LEU A 93 28.86 -19.11 -2.75
CA LEU A 93 27.91 -18.81 -1.68
C LEU A 93 27.08 -17.57 -2.01
N LEU A 94 27.73 -16.49 -2.46
CA LEU A 94 27.04 -15.25 -2.87
C LEU A 94 26.07 -15.49 -4.03
N ARG A 95 26.48 -16.31 -5.02
CA ARG A 95 25.63 -16.68 -6.15
C ARG A 95 24.40 -17.48 -5.69
N ASN A 96 24.59 -18.47 -4.82
CA ASN A 96 23.49 -19.26 -4.26
C ASN A 96 22.51 -18.40 -3.45
N MET A 97 23.03 -17.43 -2.68
CA MET A 97 22.19 -16.47 -1.95
C MET A 97 21.40 -15.58 -2.91
N GLN A 98 22.03 -15.09 -3.97
CA GLN A 98 21.38 -14.28 -4.99
C GLN A 98 20.25 -15.05 -5.68
N ASP A 99 20.50 -16.31 -6.06
CA ASP A 99 19.50 -17.17 -6.69
C ASP A 99 18.32 -17.45 -5.74
N THR A 100 18.60 -17.70 -4.46
CA THR A 100 17.56 -17.89 -3.44
C THR A 100 16.69 -16.64 -3.28
N ILE A 101 17.31 -15.46 -3.23
CA ILE A 101 16.59 -14.18 -3.15
C ILE A 101 15.74 -13.97 -4.41
N GLN A 102 16.27 -14.30 -5.58
CA GLN A 102 15.54 -14.16 -6.85
C GLN A 102 14.30 -15.06 -6.90
N VAL A 103 14.43 -16.32 -6.46
CA VAL A 103 13.31 -17.25 -6.35
C VAL A 103 12.27 -16.76 -5.34
N ALA A 104 12.71 -16.28 -4.17
CA ALA A 104 11.81 -15.74 -3.15
C ALA A 104 11.05 -14.50 -3.64
N LYS A 105 11.72 -13.59 -4.36
CA LYS A 105 11.09 -12.42 -4.99
C LYS A 105 10.04 -12.83 -6.02
N SER A 106 10.38 -13.77 -6.90
CA SER A 106 9.42 -14.25 -7.92
C SER A 106 8.19 -14.91 -7.28
N LYS A 107 8.38 -15.67 -6.20
CA LYS A 107 7.26 -16.26 -5.45
C LYS A 107 6.39 -15.17 -4.82
N LEU A 108 7.00 -14.19 -4.15
CA LEU A 108 6.27 -13.08 -3.55
C LEU A 108 5.45 -12.29 -4.58
N GLU A 109 6.01 -12.04 -5.78
CA GLU A 109 5.28 -11.39 -6.86
C GLU A 109 4.08 -12.20 -7.36
N LYS A 110 4.19 -13.54 -7.41
CA LYS A 110 3.07 -14.43 -7.75
C LYS A 110 1.99 -14.39 -6.67
N ASP A 111 2.39 -14.54 -5.41
CA ASP A 111 1.48 -14.53 -4.27
C ASP A 111 0.73 -13.19 -4.18
N LEU A 112 1.41 -12.07 -4.45
CA LEU A 112 0.78 -10.74 -4.51
C LEU A 112 -0.24 -10.61 -5.65
N LYS A 113 0.07 -11.15 -6.84
CA LYS A 113 -0.87 -11.15 -7.96
C LYS A 113 -2.09 -12.02 -7.68
N GLU A 114 -1.88 -13.20 -7.10
CA GLU A 114 -2.97 -14.10 -6.71
C GLU A 114 -3.88 -13.44 -5.68
N LEU A 115 -3.32 -12.85 -4.62
CA LEU A 115 -4.07 -12.12 -3.61
C LEU A 115 -4.87 -10.95 -4.20
N GLU A 116 -4.30 -10.20 -5.15
CA GLU A 116 -5.01 -9.12 -5.82
C GLU A 116 -6.19 -9.64 -6.65
N THR A 117 -6.01 -10.75 -7.38
CA THR A 117 -7.11 -11.38 -8.11
C THR A 117 -8.20 -11.91 -7.19
N GLU A 118 -7.86 -12.51 -6.05
CA GLU A 118 -8.82 -12.97 -5.05
C GLU A 118 -9.61 -11.80 -4.46
N LYS A 119 -8.95 -10.68 -4.12
CA LYS A 119 -9.61 -9.47 -3.63
C LYS A 119 -10.60 -8.91 -4.64
N GLN A 120 -10.22 -8.86 -5.92
CA GLN A 120 -11.11 -8.40 -6.98
C GLN A 120 -12.31 -9.33 -7.16
N GLN A 121 -12.10 -10.64 -7.15
CA GLN A 121 -13.18 -11.62 -7.22
C GLN A 121 -14.12 -11.53 -6.02
N PHE A 122 -13.57 -11.37 -4.81
CA PHE A 122 -14.35 -11.19 -3.59
C PHE A 122 -15.19 -9.91 -3.64
N SER A 123 -14.59 -8.78 -4.00
CA SER A 123 -15.29 -7.50 -4.15
C SER A 123 -16.44 -7.59 -5.16
N ARG A 124 -16.22 -8.26 -6.30
CA ARG A 124 -17.29 -8.53 -7.29
C ARG A 124 -18.42 -9.38 -6.71
N LYS A 125 -18.10 -10.45 -5.98
CA LYS A 125 -19.11 -11.30 -5.32
C LYS A 125 -19.92 -10.53 -4.29
N VAL A 126 -19.28 -9.66 -3.50
CA VAL A 126 -19.98 -8.81 -2.53
C VAL A 126 -20.91 -7.83 -3.25
N SER A 127 -20.44 -7.14 -4.28
CA SER A 127 -21.28 -6.23 -5.09
C SER A 127 -22.48 -6.95 -5.69
N GLN A 128 -22.28 -8.14 -6.26
CA GLN A 128 -23.36 -8.95 -6.83
C GLN A 128 -24.37 -9.40 -5.76
N GLN A 129 -23.92 -9.77 -4.56
CA GLN A 129 -24.81 -10.12 -3.46
C GLN A 129 -25.58 -8.91 -2.95
N GLU A 130 -24.95 -7.74 -2.86
CA GLU A 130 -25.64 -6.50 -2.49
C GLU A 130 -26.68 -6.08 -3.51
N GLU A 131 -26.37 -6.18 -4.80
CA GLU A 131 -27.31 -5.92 -5.90
C GLU A 131 -28.48 -6.90 -5.85
N ALA A 132 -28.21 -8.21 -5.74
CA ALA A 132 -29.25 -9.23 -5.63
C ALA A 132 -30.12 -9.05 -4.37
N ALA A 133 -29.52 -8.68 -3.23
CA ALA A 133 -30.25 -8.41 -2.00
C ALA A 133 -31.10 -7.14 -2.11
N LYS A 134 -30.60 -6.09 -2.78
CA LYS A 134 -31.38 -4.89 -3.11
C LYS A 134 -32.58 -5.25 -3.99
N ASP A 135 -32.38 -6.09 -5.00
CA ASP A 135 -33.45 -6.53 -5.89
C ASP A 135 -34.49 -7.40 -5.17
N GLU A 136 -34.06 -8.35 -4.33
CA GLU A 136 -34.99 -9.19 -3.56
C GLU A 136 -35.74 -8.36 -2.51
N GLY A 137 -35.05 -7.48 -1.79
CA GLY A 137 -35.66 -6.55 -0.83
C GLY A 137 -36.65 -5.60 -1.52
N PHE A 138 -36.27 -5.07 -2.68
CA PHE A 138 -37.12 -4.25 -3.53
C PHE A 138 -38.36 -5.01 -3.99
N GLN A 139 -38.22 -6.23 -4.49
CA GLN A 139 -39.36 -7.05 -4.93
C GLN A 139 -40.32 -7.40 -3.78
N LYS A 140 -39.79 -7.69 -2.58
CA LYS A 140 -40.62 -7.94 -1.38
C LYS A 140 -41.37 -6.67 -0.97
N ALA A 141 -40.68 -5.54 -0.87
CA ALA A 141 -41.30 -4.26 -0.56
C ALA A 141 -42.36 -3.87 -1.61
N LEU A 142 -42.06 -4.05 -2.89
CA LEU A 142 -42.98 -3.81 -4.01
C LEU A 142 -44.25 -4.66 -3.87
N LYS A 143 -44.13 -5.96 -3.59
CA LYS A 143 -45.28 -6.84 -3.33
C LYS A 143 -46.11 -6.36 -2.16
N ASN A 144 -45.47 -5.93 -1.07
CA ASN A 144 -46.16 -5.38 0.10
C ASN A 144 -46.92 -4.09 -0.25
N TYR A 145 -46.31 -3.16 -0.99
CA TYR A 145 -46.97 -1.93 -1.43
C TYR A 145 -48.15 -2.19 -2.38
N ILE A 146 -48.06 -3.20 -3.24
CA ILE A 146 -49.16 -3.60 -4.13
C ILE A 146 -50.35 -4.16 -3.34
N LEU A 147 -50.09 -4.92 -2.28
CA LEU A 147 -51.13 -5.51 -1.42
C LEU A 147 -51.70 -4.51 -0.41
N MET A 148 -50.96 -3.46 -0.07
CA MET A 148 -51.36 -2.45 0.89
C MET A 148 -52.47 -1.53 0.34
N LYS A 149 -53.30 -0.98 1.24
CA LYS A 149 -54.33 -0.01 0.83
C LYS A 149 -53.68 1.25 0.25
N PRO A 150 -54.19 1.81 -0.86
CA PRO A 150 -53.58 2.97 -1.53
C PRO A 150 -53.36 4.19 -0.63
N LYS A 151 -54.23 4.38 0.39
CA LYS A 151 -54.11 5.47 1.36
C LYS A 151 -52.81 5.38 2.18
N TYR A 152 -52.45 4.19 2.66
CA TYR A 152 -51.23 3.98 3.45
C TYR A 152 -49.99 4.04 2.56
N ALA A 153 -50.05 3.46 1.36
CA ALA A 153 -48.95 3.58 0.39
C ALA A 153 -48.63 5.04 0.05
N LYS A 154 -49.64 5.89 -0.10
CA LYS A 154 -49.47 7.34 -0.25
C LYS A 154 -48.73 7.97 0.94
N GLU A 155 -49.12 7.63 2.17
CA GLU A 155 -48.47 8.17 3.38
C GLU A 155 -46.99 7.78 3.47
N ASP A 156 -46.65 6.56 3.03
CA ASP A 156 -45.25 6.11 2.98
C ASP A 156 -44.47 6.79 1.86
N PHE A 157 -45.03 6.92 0.65
CA PHE A 157 -44.39 7.64 -0.46
C PHE A 157 -44.21 9.14 -0.19
N MET A 158 -45.04 9.74 0.67
CA MET A 158 -44.85 11.11 1.12
C MET A 158 -43.59 11.28 1.98
N LYS A 159 -43.20 10.24 2.75
CA LYS A 159 -41.99 10.25 3.60
C LYS A 159 -40.75 9.74 2.87
N MET A 160 -40.93 8.97 1.81
CA MET A 160 -39.87 8.44 0.96
C MET A 160 -39.26 9.53 0.08
N GLU A 161 -37.99 9.33 -0.26
CA GLU A 161 -37.25 10.12 -1.24
C GLU A 161 -37.84 9.92 -2.66
N GLU A 162 -37.80 10.96 -3.48
CA GLU A 162 -38.58 11.01 -4.72
C GLU A 162 -38.10 9.99 -5.75
N THR A 163 -36.78 9.77 -5.86
CA THR A 163 -36.24 8.79 -6.82
C THR A 163 -36.61 7.35 -6.43
N GLU A 164 -36.59 7.03 -5.13
CA GLU A 164 -36.99 5.71 -4.65
C GLU A 164 -38.50 5.46 -4.84
N ALA A 165 -39.34 6.47 -4.55
CA ALA A 165 -40.77 6.39 -4.77
C ALA A 165 -41.10 6.17 -6.26
N VAL A 166 -40.42 6.89 -7.16
CA VAL A 166 -40.56 6.70 -8.62
C VAL A 166 -40.14 5.29 -9.02
N ARG A 167 -39.04 4.75 -8.48
CA ARG A 167 -38.59 3.37 -8.77
C ARG A 167 -39.67 2.34 -8.41
N TYR A 168 -40.29 2.46 -7.24
CA TYR A 168 -41.39 1.57 -6.85
C TYR A 168 -42.63 1.77 -7.74
N LEU A 169 -43.03 3.00 -8.00
CA LEU A 169 -44.21 3.31 -8.82
C LEU A 169 -44.06 2.88 -10.28
N ALA A 170 -42.84 2.97 -10.84
CA ALA A 170 -42.52 2.51 -12.19
C ALA A 170 -42.61 0.98 -12.33
N ALA A 171 -42.24 0.24 -11.28
CA ALA A 171 -42.31 -1.21 -11.25
C ALA A 171 -43.73 -1.76 -10.97
N MET A 172 -44.66 -0.90 -10.55
CA MET A 172 -46.06 -1.28 -10.33
C MET A 172 -46.87 -1.33 -11.64
N LYS A 173 -47.98 -2.08 -11.62
CA LYS A 173 -48.98 -2.00 -12.69
C LYS A 173 -49.58 -0.58 -12.73
N PRO A 174 -49.81 0.00 -13.93
CA PRO A 174 -50.34 1.37 -14.07
C PRO A 174 -51.62 1.63 -13.26
N ASP A 175 -52.52 0.64 -13.18
CA ASP A 175 -53.78 0.75 -12.43
C ASP A 175 -53.57 0.87 -10.92
N VAL A 176 -52.54 0.22 -10.37
CA VAL A 176 -52.19 0.30 -8.95
C VAL A 176 -51.59 1.68 -8.64
N ALA A 177 -50.62 2.11 -9.46
CA ALA A 177 -49.99 3.43 -9.32
C ALA A 177 -51.02 4.56 -9.43
N THR A 178 -51.96 4.47 -10.37
CA THR A 178 -53.04 5.45 -10.56
C THR A 178 -53.96 5.52 -9.34
N ARG A 179 -54.31 4.37 -8.76
CA ARG A 179 -55.12 4.32 -7.53
C ARG A 179 -54.42 4.99 -6.34
N ILE A 180 -53.10 4.89 -6.26
CA ILE A 180 -52.27 5.56 -5.24
C ILE A 180 -52.22 7.07 -5.50
N PHE A 181 -51.95 7.50 -6.74
CA PHE A 181 -51.96 8.92 -7.11
C PHE A 181 -53.30 9.62 -6.84
N ASN A 182 -54.42 8.90 -6.98
CA ASN A 182 -55.75 9.42 -6.66
C ASN A 182 -55.99 9.68 -5.16
N GLN A 183 -55.10 9.20 -4.28
CA GLN A 183 -55.16 9.47 -2.84
C GLN A 183 -54.43 10.76 -2.43
N PHE A 184 -53.60 11.33 -3.29
CA PHE A 184 -52.99 12.65 -3.08
C PHE A 184 -54.10 13.67 -3.31
N LYS A 185 -54.56 14.34 -2.25
CA LYS A 185 -55.71 15.26 -2.28
C LYS A 185 -55.38 16.65 -1.78
N THR A 186 -54.41 16.80 -0.88
CA THR A 186 -54.02 18.13 -0.35
C THR A 186 -53.15 18.89 -1.35
N ALA A 187 -53.04 20.21 -1.21
CA ALA A 187 -52.26 21.04 -2.13
C ALA A 187 -50.76 20.64 -2.16
N GLU A 188 -50.17 20.36 -0.99
CA GLU A 188 -48.80 19.88 -0.86
C GLU A 188 -48.62 18.50 -1.50
N GLU A 189 -49.60 17.61 -1.33
CA GLU A 189 -49.61 16.29 -1.94
C GLU A 189 -49.70 16.37 -3.47
N GLN A 190 -50.49 17.30 -4.03
CA GLN A 190 -50.56 17.49 -5.49
C GLN A 190 -49.22 17.95 -6.07
N GLU A 191 -48.47 18.78 -5.37
CA GLU A 191 -47.16 19.22 -5.83
C GLU A 191 -46.18 18.05 -5.89
N LYS A 192 -46.10 17.26 -4.82
CA LYS A 192 -45.26 16.05 -4.81
C LYS A 192 -45.71 15.05 -5.89
N ARG A 193 -47.02 14.89 -6.12
CA ARG A 193 -47.53 14.06 -7.23
C ARG A 193 -47.05 14.56 -8.59
N ARG A 194 -47.07 15.87 -8.86
CA ARG A 194 -46.59 16.44 -10.13
C ARG A 194 -45.11 16.16 -10.35
N GLN A 195 -44.31 16.33 -9.29
CA GLN A 195 -42.87 16.03 -9.32
C GLN A 195 -42.61 14.54 -9.60
N LEU A 196 -43.31 13.64 -8.89
CA LEU A 196 -43.21 12.20 -9.12
C LEU A 196 -43.63 11.80 -10.54
N MET A 197 -44.67 12.42 -11.11
CA MET A 197 -45.09 12.14 -12.49
C MET A 197 -44.04 12.58 -13.51
N LYS A 198 -43.46 13.78 -13.34
CA LYS A 198 -42.39 14.27 -14.22
C LYS A 198 -41.17 13.35 -14.18
N LEU A 199 -40.75 12.96 -12.99
CA LEU A 199 -39.64 12.02 -12.80
C LEU A 199 -39.95 10.62 -13.35
N LEU A 200 -41.21 10.17 -13.27
CA LEU A 200 -41.63 8.89 -13.84
C LEU A 200 -41.57 8.89 -15.37
N GLU A 201 -41.92 10.01 -16.01
CA GLU A 201 -41.77 10.19 -17.46
C GLU A 201 -40.29 10.16 -17.87
N GLU A 202 -39.44 10.90 -17.16
CA GLU A 202 -37.99 10.90 -17.39
C GLU A 202 -37.37 9.51 -17.19
N TYR A 203 -37.75 8.81 -16.12
CA TYR A 203 -37.29 7.46 -15.82
C TYR A 203 -37.68 6.46 -16.91
N LYS A 204 -38.91 6.53 -17.43
CA LYS A 204 -39.35 5.67 -18.54
C LYS A 204 -38.53 5.90 -19.80
N VAL A 205 -38.25 7.15 -20.15
CA VAL A 205 -37.45 7.50 -21.34
C VAL A 205 -36.02 6.95 -21.21
N LEU A 206 -35.39 7.08 -20.04
CA LEU A 206 -34.06 6.53 -19.78
C LEU A 206 -34.05 5.00 -19.85
N SER A 207 -35.01 4.34 -19.20
CA SER A 207 -35.10 2.86 -19.20
C SER A 207 -35.30 2.27 -20.61
N LEU A 208 -35.98 2.99 -21.50
CA LEU A 208 -36.17 2.58 -22.90
C LEU A 208 -34.88 2.72 -23.72
N ASN A 209 -34.08 3.76 -23.47
CA ASN A 209 -32.80 3.95 -24.14
C ASN A 209 -31.75 2.91 -23.72
N ASP A 210 -31.69 2.55 -22.44
CA ASP A 210 -30.75 1.54 -21.93
C ASP A 210 -31.08 0.15 -22.48
N ALA A 211 -32.37 -0.19 -22.62
CA ALA A 211 -32.82 -1.44 -23.23
C ALA A 211 -32.49 -1.53 -24.73
N VAL A 212 -32.48 -0.40 -25.45
CA VAL A 212 -32.09 -0.34 -26.87
C VAL A 212 -30.58 -0.52 -27.05
N GLN A 213 -29.76 0.02 -26.15
CA GLN A 213 -28.30 -0.12 -26.23
C GLN A 213 -27.77 -1.49 -25.77
N ALA A 214 -28.45 -2.17 -24.85
CA ALA A 214 -28.07 -3.52 -24.41
C ALA A 214 -28.41 -4.63 -25.44
N GLY A 215 -29.22 -4.32 -26.46
CA GLY A 215 -29.66 -5.24 -27.50
C GLY A 215 -28.95 -5.10 -28.85
N SER A 216 -27.96 -4.21 -28.96
CA SER A 216 -27.15 -3.94 -30.16
C SER A 216 -25.69 -4.29 -29.94
#